data_AF-A0A6B2XHI1-F1
#
_entry.id   AF-A0A6B2XHI1-F1
#
_cell.length_a   1.000
_cell.length_b   1.000
_cell.length_c   1.000
_cell.angle_alpha   90.00
_cell.angle_beta   90.00
_cell.angle_gamma   90.00
#
_symmetry.space_group_name_H-M   'P 1'
#
loop_
_entity.id
_entity.type
_entity.pdbx_description
1 polymer ?
#
loop_
_entity_poly.entity_id
_entity_poly.type
_entity_poly.pdbx_seq_one_letter_code
_entity_poly.pdbx_strand_id
1 'polypeptide(L)'
;MLWAPSGRSNLVTGHRRNAATGTALCGTLLSAPNPDVTVECAPCRGVWKAECERRATALARMRARARWWHQRRELETFQGRAADLNAGDVYTVSGCLDRHHVLTVTDPARGYRWLTVLAYVPADDEIVELGLHHDRLLAIERPHLPEVGMPALP
;
A
#
# COMPACT_ATOMS: atom_id res chain seq x y z
N MET A 1 -2.45 -1.55 -13.35
CA MET A 1 -3.42 -2.61 -13.68
C MET A 1 -4.83 -2.05 -13.58
N LEU A 2 -5.70 -2.32 -14.56
CA LEU A 2 -7.09 -1.90 -14.57
C LEU A 2 -8.03 -3.10 -14.33
N TRP A 3 -9.23 -2.84 -13.83
CA TRP A 3 -10.20 -3.85 -13.41
C TRP A 3 -11.54 -3.70 -14.12
N ALA A 4 -12.23 -4.82 -14.32
CA ALA A 4 -13.59 -4.84 -14.85
C ALA A 4 -14.62 -4.59 -13.72
N PRO A 5 -15.74 -3.91 -14.03
CA PRO A 5 -16.84 -3.77 -13.09
C PRO A 5 -17.55 -5.12 -12.82
N SER A 6 -18.15 -5.26 -11.64
CA SER A 6 -19.01 -6.40 -11.30
C SER A 6 -20.36 -6.32 -12.00
N GLY A 7 -20.85 -7.47 -12.50
CA GLY A 7 -22.18 -7.58 -13.11
C GLY A 7 -22.37 -6.82 -14.42
N ARG A 8 -21.29 -6.31 -15.04
CA ARG A 8 -21.32 -5.61 -16.33
C ARG A 8 -20.27 -6.18 -17.28
N SER A 9 -20.64 -6.35 -18.54
CA SER A 9 -19.80 -6.84 -19.64
C SER A 9 -19.03 -5.74 -20.38
N ASN A 10 -19.03 -4.50 -19.90
CA ASN A 10 -18.29 -3.42 -20.55
C ASN A 10 -16.78 -3.57 -20.26
N LEU A 11 -16.18 -4.51 -20.98
CA LEU A 11 -14.78 -4.86 -20.92
C LEU A 11 -13.90 -3.88 -21.70
N VAL A 12 -14.43 -2.82 -22.34
CA VAL A 12 -13.59 -1.86 -23.08
C VAL A 12 -13.05 -0.74 -22.21
N THR A 13 -13.58 -0.55 -21.00
CA THR A 13 -13.11 0.47 -20.05
C THR A 13 -12.64 -0.19 -18.77
N GLY A 14 -11.42 0.13 -18.36
CA GLY A 14 -10.82 -0.34 -17.14
C GLY A 14 -10.96 0.65 -15.99
N HIS A 15 -11.11 0.12 -14.77
CA HIS A 15 -11.21 0.90 -13.56
C HIS A 15 -9.96 0.74 -12.68
N ARG A 16 -9.50 1.83 -12.08
CA ARG A 16 -8.47 1.76 -11.04
C ARG A 16 -9.10 1.26 -9.76
N ARG A 17 -8.54 0.19 -9.21
CA ARG A 17 -8.92 -0.32 -7.90
C ARG A 17 -8.43 0.63 -6.81
N ASN A 18 -9.27 0.85 -5.81
CA ASN A 18 -8.95 1.41 -4.52
C ASN A 18 -8.78 0.22 -3.57
N ALA A 19 -7.57 -0.12 -3.13
CA ALA A 19 -7.45 -1.29 -2.27
C ALA A 19 -7.98 -1.08 -0.86
N ALA A 20 -8.13 0.17 -0.38
CA ALA A 20 -8.73 0.42 0.93
C ALA A 20 -10.18 -0.07 0.99
N THR A 21 -10.92 0.04 -0.11
CA THR A 21 -12.34 -0.37 -0.20
C THR A 21 -12.55 -1.64 -1.01
N GLY A 22 -11.56 -2.07 -1.78
CA GLY A 22 -11.69 -3.14 -2.78
C GLY A 22 -12.55 -2.78 -3.99
N THR A 23 -13.09 -1.55 -4.05
CA THR A 23 -13.89 -1.03 -5.17
C THR A 23 -13.02 -0.24 -6.14
N ALA A 24 -13.59 0.28 -7.21
CA ALA A 24 -12.94 1.28 -8.04
C ALA A 24 -12.76 2.59 -7.27
N LEU A 25 -11.80 3.43 -7.67
CA LEU A 25 -11.68 4.81 -7.20
C LEU A 25 -12.96 5.64 -7.43
N CYS A 26 -13.74 5.28 -8.46
CA CYS A 26 -15.05 5.88 -8.72
C CYS A 26 -16.22 5.24 -7.94
N GLY A 27 -15.94 4.35 -6.98
CA GLY A 27 -16.93 3.65 -6.16
C GLY A 27 -17.54 2.39 -6.79
N THR A 28 -17.28 2.12 -8.07
CA THR A 28 -17.81 0.93 -8.77
C THR A 28 -17.28 -0.36 -8.17
N LEU A 29 -18.16 -1.34 -7.92
CA LEU A 29 -17.74 -2.68 -7.51
C LEU A 29 -16.93 -3.36 -8.63
N LEU A 30 -15.84 -4.03 -8.26
CA LEU A 30 -14.93 -4.68 -9.19
C LEU A 30 -15.03 -6.20 -9.11
N SER A 31 -14.87 -6.87 -10.25
CA SER A 31 -14.93 -8.33 -10.36
C SER A 31 -13.53 -8.95 -10.46
N ALA A 32 -12.79 -8.57 -11.50
CA ALA A 32 -11.49 -9.15 -11.82
C ALA A 32 -10.58 -8.14 -12.54
N PRO A 33 -9.26 -8.39 -12.58
CA PRO A 33 -8.35 -7.66 -13.45
C PRO A 33 -8.84 -7.73 -14.91
N ASN A 34 -8.71 -6.61 -15.63
CA ASN A 34 -9.04 -6.50 -17.04
C ASN A 34 -7.77 -6.04 -17.78
N PRO A 35 -6.87 -6.98 -18.13
CA PRO A 35 -5.56 -6.63 -18.68
C PRO A 35 -5.64 -6.09 -20.12
N ASP A 36 -6.70 -6.41 -20.86
CA ASP A 36 -6.84 -6.09 -22.29
C ASP A 36 -7.32 -4.65 -22.55
N VAL A 37 -7.64 -3.89 -21.50
CA VAL A 37 -8.10 -2.51 -21.63
C VAL A 37 -6.97 -1.51 -21.55
N THR A 38 -6.99 -0.62 -22.52
CA THR A 38 -6.09 0.55 -22.57
C THR A 38 -6.81 1.83 -22.15
N VAL A 39 -8.14 1.84 -22.14
CA VAL A 39 -8.94 3.01 -21.80
C VAL A 39 -9.32 2.97 -20.32
N GLU A 40 -8.81 3.94 -19.57
CA GLU A 40 -9.15 4.13 -18.16
C GLU A 40 -10.45 4.94 -17.99
N CYS A 41 -11.31 4.50 -17.08
CA CYS A 41 -12.52 5.20 -16.63
C CYS A 41 -12.20 6.65 -16.25
N ALA A 42 -12.86 7.62 -16.89
CA ALA A 42 -12.53 9.04 -16.71
C ALA A 42 -12.60 9.53 -15.24
N PRO A 43 -13.63 9.16 -14.45
CA PRO A 43 -13.63 9.42 -13.00
C PRO A 43 -12.44 8.81 -12.26
N CYS A 44 -12.08 7.56 -12.55
CA CYS A 44 -10.91 6.91 -11.95
C CYS A 44 -9.62 7.68 -12.28
N ARG A 45 -9.47 8.11 -13.54
CA ARG A 45 -8.30 8.88 -14.01
C ARG A 45 -8.15 10.21 -13.28
N GLY A 46 -9.26 10.92 -13.03
CA GLY A 46 -9.25 12.18 -12.28
C GLY A 46 -8.76 11.99 -10.85
N VAL A 47 -9.34 11.01 -10.13
CA VAL A 47 -8.94 10.68 -8.76
C VAL A 47 -7.50 10.16 -8.71
N TRP A 48 -7.10 9.35 -9.69
CA TRP A 48 -5.75 8.79 -9.78
C TRP A 48 -4.69 9.88 -9.96
N LYS A 49 -4.96 10.91 -10.76
CA LYS A 49 -4.03 12.04 -10.91
C LYS A 49 -3.77 12.74 -9.57
N ALA A 50 -4.84 13.04 -8.82
CA ALA A 50 -4.72 13.63 -7.49
C ALA A 50 -3.95 12.70 -6.52
N GLU A 51 -4.17 11.39 -6.63
CA GLU A 51 -3.43 10.39 -5.85
C GLU A 51 -1.93 10.38 -6.20
N CYS A 52 -1.57 10.45 -7.48
CA CYS A 52 -0.17 10.56 -7.91
C CYS A 52 0.49 11.83 -7.35
N GLU A 53 -0.19 12.98 -7.38
CA GLU A 53 0.33 14.24 -6.83
C GLU A 53 0.51 14.16 -5.31
N ARG A 54 -0.43 13.54 -4.59
CA ARG A 54 -0.29 13.25 -3.14
C ARG A 54 0.93 12.37 -2.86
N ARG A 55 1.09 11.28 -3.63
CA ARG A 55 2.23 10.36 -3.50
C ARG A 55 3.55 11.06 -3.79
N ALA A 56 3.65 11.83 -4.87
CA ALA A 56 4.84 12.60 -5.21
C ALA A 56 5.24 13.57 -4.08
N THR A 57 4.27 14.24 -3.47
CA THR A 57 4.49 15.12 -2.31
C THR A 57 4.91 14.34 -1.05
N ALA A 58 4.42 13.11 -0.88
CA ALA A 58 4.79 12.24 0.22
C ALA A 58 6.20 11.63 0.05
N LEU A 59 6.66 11.37 -1.18
CA LEU A 59 7.95 10.73 -1.47
C LEU A 59 9.13 11.45 -0.80
N ALA A 60 9.20 12.78 -0.87
CA ALA A 60 10.29 13.53 -0.23
C ALA A 60 10.35 13.27 1.29
N ARG A 61 9.18 13.22 1.96
CA ARG A 61 9.07 12.86 3.38
C ARG A 61 9.42 11.40 3.63
N MET A 62 8.99 10.49 2.75
CA MET A 62 9.28 9.06 2.89
C MET A 62 10.77 8.74 2.72
N ARG A 63 11.46 9.40 1.78
CA ARG A 63 12.92 9.34 1.66
C ARG A 63 13.63 9.79 2.93
N ALA A 64 13.19 10.91 3.52
CA ALA A 64 13.75 11.41 4.77
C ALA A 64 13.52 10.42 5.92
N ARG A 65 12.31 9.85 6.00
CA ARG A 65 11.95 8.84 7.00
C ARG A 65 12.77 7.56 6.85
N ALA A 66 12.95 7.06 5.64
CA ALA A 66 13.76 5.87 5.38
C ALA A 66 15.23 6.08 5.76
N ARG A 67 15.82 7.23 5.41
CA ARG A 67 17.19 7.59 5.84
C ARG A 67 17.31 7.64 7.37
N TRP A 68 16.34 8.27 8.03
CA TRP A 68 16.31 8.34 9.49
C TRP A 68 16.20 6.94 10.13
N TRP A 69 15.40 6.05 9.53
CA TRP A 69 15.24 4.68 10.01
C TRP A 69 16.58 3.91 10.04
N HIS A 70 17.41 4.05 9.00
CA HIS A 70 18.73 3.42 8.94
C HIS A 70 19.70 3.89 10.03
N GLN A 71 19.47 5.06 10.63
CA GLN A 71 20.32 5.63 11.67
C GLN A 71 19.89 5.19 13.08
N ARG A 72 18.77 4.47 13.20
CA ARG A 72 18.16 4.13 14.48
C ARG A 72 18.82 2.90 15.11
N ARG A 73 19.05 2.97 16.42
CA ARG A 73 19.67 1.88 17.21
C ARG A 73 18.68 1.07 18.03
N GLU A 74 17.47 1.59 18.25
CA GLU A 74 16.44 1.00 19.11
C GLU A 74 15.25 0.50 18.27
N LEU A 75 15.49 -0.55 17.50
CA LEU A 75 14.47 -1.25 16.72
C LEU A 75 14.23 -2.62 17.34
N GLU A 76 12.96 -2.94 17.58
CA GLU A 76 12.56 -4.31 17.85
C GLU A 76 12.46 -5.04 16.50
N THR A 77 13.14 -6.18 16.35
CA THR A 77 13.04 -7.02 15.15
C THR A 77 12.46 -8.37 15.53
N PHE A 78 11.35 -8.75 14.91
CA PHE A 78 10.70 -10.02 15.17
C PHE A 78 10.07 -10.61 13.90
N GLN A 79 9.83 -11.92 13.91
CA GLN A 79 9.04 -12.57 12.88
C GLN A 79 7.57 -12.49 13.29
N GLY A 80 6.75 -11.87 12.44
CA GLY A 80 5.32 -11.66 12.69
C GLY A 80 4.47 -12.05 11.49
N ARG A 81 3.16 -12.03 11.67
CA ARG A 81 2.20 -12.16 10.58
C ARG A 81 1.94 -10.77 9.99
N ALA A 82 1.48 -10.72 8.74
CA ALA A 82 1.09 -9.46 8.13
C ALA A 82 -0.03 -8.75 8.91
N ALA A 83 -0.88 -9.51 9.61
CA ALA A 83 -1.89 -8.96 10.52
C ALA A 83 -1.31 -8.17 11.70
N ASP A 84 -0.03 -8.38 12.03
CA ASP A 84 0.65 -7.67 13.13
C ASP A 84 1.24 -6.32 12.66
N LEU A 85 1.20 -6.01 11.36
CA LEU A 85 1.75 -4.76 10.81
C LEU A 85 0.97 -3.54 11.30
N ASN A 86 1.72 -2.50 11.63
CA ASN A 86 1.21 -1.19 12.00
C ASN A 86 1.82 -0.10 11.11
N ALA A 87 1.10 1.02 11.05
CA ALA A 87 1.62 2.24 10.43
C ALA A 87 2.96 2.63 11.08
N GLY A 88 3.99 2.76 10.25
CA GLY A 88 5.33 3.16 10.68
C GLY A 88 6.31 2.01 10.89
N ASP A 89 5.86 0.76 10.81
CA ASP A 89 6.74 -0.40 10.76
C ASP A 89 7.57 -0.43 9.48
N VAL A 90 8.63 -1.22 9.49
CA VAL A 90 9.31 -1.69 8.27
C VAL A 90 9.18 -3.19 8.20
N TYR A 91 8.86 -3.73 7.04
CA TYR A 91 8.87 -5.17 6.85
C TYR A 91 9.69 -5.62 5.64
N THR A 92 10.15 -6.86 5.70
CA THR A 92 10.67 -7.59 4.54
C THR A 92 9.88 -8.88 4.37
N VAL A 93 9.74 -9.31 3.11
CA VAL A 93 9.09 -10.56 2.75
C VAL A 93 10.17 -11.60 2.48
N SER A 94 10.02 -12.82 2.98
CA SER A 94 10.97 -13.90 2.66
C SER A 94 11.18 -14.02 1.14
N GLY A 95 12.44 -13.96 0.70
CA GLY A 95 12.84 -13.96 -0.71
C GLY A 95 12.96 -12.56 -1.36
N CYS A 96 12.62 -11.50 -0.65
CA CYS A 96 12.78 -10.11 -1.06
C CYS A 96 13.61 -9.37 0.00
N LEU A 97 14.76 -8.84 -0.42
CA LEU A 97 15.63 -8.06 0.47
C LEU A 97 15.17 -6.62 0.63
N ASP A 98 14.19 -6.18 -0.17
CA ASP A 98 13.72 -4.81 -0.14
C ASP A 98 12.93 -4.56 1.14
N ARG A 99 13.30 -3.46 1.80
CA ARG A 99 12.58 -2.93 2.96
C ARG A 99 11.36 -2.17 2.50
N HIS A 100 10.23 -2.47 3.12
CA HIS A 100 8.96 -1.81 2.84
C HIS A 100 8.55 -1.01 4.07
N HIS A 101 8.59 0.33 3.97
CA HIS A 101 8.16 1.21 5.06
C HIS A 101 6.65 1.33 5.02
N VAL A 102 5.95 0.90 6.07
CA VAL A 102 4.49 0.92 6.14
C VAL A 102 3.99 2.34 6.38
N LEU A 103 3.19 2.87 5.46
CA LEU A 103 2.50 4.15 5.64
C LEU A 103 1.18 3.94 6.36
N THR A 104 0.40 2.97 5.88
CA THR A 104 -0.89 2.62 6.48
C THR A 104 -1.22 1.17 6.19
N VAL A 105 -1.99 0.58 7.09
CA VAL A 105 -2.57 -0.75 6.94
C VAL A 105 -4.08 -0.58 7.00
N THR A 106 -4.76 -1.03 5.95
CA THR A 106 -6.22 -1.08 5.92
C THR A 106 -6.65 -2.53 5.98
N ASP A 107 -7.34 -2.89 7.07
CA ASP A 107 -8.00 -4.17 7.23
C ASP A 107 -9.47 -4.02 6.78
N PRO A 108 -9.86 -4.57 5.61
CA PRO A 108 -11.26 -4.56 5.21
C PRO A 108 -12.09 -5.40 6.21
N ALA A 109 -13.30 -4.93 6.52
CA ALA A 109 -14.18 -5.48 7.56
C ALA A 109 -14.23 -7.02 7.63
N ARG A 110 -14.38 -7.55 8.86
CA ARG A 110 -14.32 -8.98 9.24
C ARG A 110 -14.81 -9.93 8.14
N GLY A 111 -13.88 -10.73 7.62
CA GLY A 111 -14.17 -11.82 6.66
C GLY A 111 -13.18 -11.89 5.48
N TYR A 112 -12.46 -10.80 5.21
CA TYR A 112 -11.38 -10.80 4.23
C TYR A 112 -10.08 -11.34 4.85
N ARG A 113 -9.40 -12.23 4.12
CA ARG A 113 -8.11 -12.82 4.53
C ARG A 113 -6.91 -11.99 4.10
N TRP A 114 -7.15 -10.83 3.50
CA TRP A 114 -6.13 -9.99 2.90
C TRP A 114 -6.25 -8.58 3.46
N LEU A 115 -5.14 -8.07 3.95
CA LEU A 115 -4.96 -6.69 4.37
C LEU A 115 -4.29 -5.90 3.25
N THR A 116 -4.67 -4.64 3.13
CA THR A 116 -4.06 -3.72 2.18
C THR A 116 -3.01 -2.90 2.90
N VAL A 117 -1.77 -2.97 2.42
CA VAL A 117 -0.66 -2.14 2.90
C VAL A 117 -0.32 -1.11 1.85
N LEU A 118 -0.27 0.16 2.27
CA LEU A 118 0.41 1.19 1.51
C LEU A 118 1.84 1.29 2.06
N ALA A 119 2.83 1.03 1.22
CA ALA A 119 4.24 1.00 1.62
C ALA A 119 5.12 1.87 0.71
N TYR A 120 6.13 2.50 1.29
CA TYR A 120 7.21 3.12 0.54
C TYR A 120 8.35 2.12 0.39
N VAL A 121 8.80 1.91 -0.85
CA VAL A 121 9.89 1.00 -1.22
C VAL A 121 11.10 1.85 -1.60
N PRO A 122 12.16 1.92 -0.76
CA PRO A 122 13.31 2.77 -1.03
C PRO A 122 14.11 2.34 -2.27
N ALA A 123 14.09 1.05 -2.63
CA ALA A 123 14.80 0.52 -3.78
C ALA A 123 14.27 1.10 -5.10
N ASP A 124 12.94 1.20 -5.21
CA ASP A 124 12.24 1.73 -6.40
C ASP A 124 11.85 3.21 -6.25
N ASP A 125 12.03 3.79 -5.06
CA ASP A 125 11.64 5.16 -4.71
C ASP A 125 10.16 5.45 -5.03
N GLU A 126 9.30 4.48 -4.69
CA GLU A 126 7.87 4.50 -4.99
C GLU A 126 7.01 4.21 -3.76
N ILE A 127 5.80 4.75 -3.73
CA ILE A 127 4.73 4.34 -2.81
C ILE A 127 3.80 3.36 -3.53
N VAL A 128 3.84 2.11 -3.10
CA VAL A 128 3.10 0.99 -3.67
C VAL A 128 1.96 0.56 -2.76
N GLU A 129 0.93 0.01 -3.38
CA GLU A 129 -0.23 -0.57 -2.69
C GLU A 129 -0.18 -2.09 -2.88
N LEU A 130 -0.16 -2.83 -1.77
CA LEU A 130 0.05 -4.27 -1.75
C LEU A 130 -1.07 -4.96 -0.98
N GLY A 131 -1.60 -6.04 -1.55
CA GLY A 131 -2.44 -6.97 -0.81
C GLY A 131 -1.58 -8.04 -0.15
N LEU A 132 -1.61 -8.16 1.18
CA LEU A 132 -0.93 -9.21 1.92
C LEU A 132 -1.96 -10.13 2.57
N HIS A 133 -1.75 -11.44 2.48
CA HIS A 133 -2.57 -12.39 3.23
C HIS A 133 -2.27 -12.23 4.72
N HIS A 134 -3.29 -12.28 5.59
CA HIS A 134 -3.14 -12.03 7.04
C HIS A 134 -2.04 -12.88 7.67
N ASP A 135 -2.00 -14.17 7.29
CA ASP A 135 -1.03 -15.14 7.79
C ASP A 135 0.34 -15.11 7.09
N ARG A 136 0.57 -14.16 6.19
CA ARG A 136 1.87 -14.04 5.52
C ARG A 136 2.93 -13.72 6.58
N LEU A 137 3.97 -14.56 6.66
CA LEU A 137 5.09 -14.34 7.56
C LEU A 137 6.01 -13.25 7.02
N LEU A 138 6.38 -12.32 7.89
CA LEU A 138 7.21 -11.16 7.62
C LEU A 138 8.28 -11.00 8.71
N ALA A 139 9.44 -10.49 8.33
CA ALA A 139 10.34 -9.90 9.31
C ALA A 139 9.90 -8.44 9.53
N ILE A 140 9.53 -8.09 10.75
CA ILE A 140 9.01 -6.77 11.11
C ILE A 140 10.04 -6.07 11.99
N GLU A 141 10.33 -4.83 11.63
CA GLU A 141 11.09 -3.89 12.44
C GLU A 141 10.15 -2.80 12.94
N ARG A 142 10.11 -2.59 14.26
CA ARG A 142 9.24 -1.63 14.92
C ARG A 142 10.02 -0.71 15.86
N PRO A 143 9.69 0.60 15.94
CA PRO A 143 10.29 1.47 16.93
C PRO A 143 9.62 1.24 18.30
N HIS A 144 10.42 1.14 19.37
CA HIS A 144 9.92 0.93 20.74
C HIS A 144 9.01 2.05 21.26
N LEU A 145 9.12 3.27 20.72
CA LEU A 145 8.32 4.42 21.09
C LEU A 145 7.89 5.20 19.82
N PRO A 146 6.63 5.66 19.73
CA PRO A 146 6.24 6.66 18.74
C PRO A 146 6.91 7.99 19.12
N GLU A 147 8.04 8.32 18.49
CA GLU A 147 8.90 9.42 18.95
C GLU A 147 8.70 10.76 18.23
N VAL A 148 8.86 11.81 19.04
CA VAL A 148 8.87 13.23 18.67
C VAL A 148 9.97 13.50 17.64
N GLY A 149 9.62 14.15 16.53
CA GLY A 149 10.56 14.52 15.45
C GLY A 149 10.56 13.57 14.25
N MET A 150 9.89 12.42 14.35
CA MET A 150 9.65 11.58 13.19
C MET A 150 8.68 12.29 12.22
N PRO A 151 8.96 12.31 10.90
CA PRO A 151 8.00 12.81 9.93
C PRO A 151 6.70 12.03 10.09
N ALA A 152 5.62 12.72 10.50
CA ALA A 152 4.32 12.09 10.70
C ALA A 152 3.88 11.39 9.41
N LEU A 153 3.27 10.22 9.58
CA LEU A 153 2.59 9.55 8.49
C LEU A 153 1.38 10.41 8.09
N PRO A 154 1.07 10.50 6.78
CA PRO A 154 -0.09 11.25 6.30
C PRO A 154 -1.41 10.68 6.81
#